data_AF-A0ABD6HUR9-F1
#
_entry.id   AF-A0ABD6HUR9-F1
#
_cell.length_a   1.000
_cell.length_b   1.000
_cell.length_c   1.000
_cell.angle_alpha   90.00
_cell.angle_beta   90.00
_cell.angle_gamma   90.00
#
_symmetry.space_group_name_H-M   'P 1'
#
loop_
_entity.id
_entity.type
_entity.pdbx_description
1 polymer ?
#
loop_
_entity_poly.entity_id
_entity_poly.type
_entity_poly.pdbx_seq_one_letter_code
_entity_poly.pdbx_strand_id
1 'polypeptide(L)'
;MHEVYVPIDAFPTPFDPSLTSTRAKTYRLLLASAMTLYDEGAFPSITELAAHAEVSRATAYRYFPTQSALISAVVAESLGPILEWRPQDDDALKRIQQLLTFAYPQMERHEGALRAALQLSLQQWAHATPGEKFVRGNRKRLLALAVEPLQGKLPPDSLQRVIHAFSLIYGSEVFLVLKDIWGLELESIQDVTQWMAKAILRQAEEDATNCKKTSAG
;
A
#
# COMPACT_ATOMS: atom_id res chain seq x y z
N MET A 1 22.53 -6.26 -20.10
CA MET A 1 21.42 -5.35 -19.76
C MET A 1 20.23 -6.26 -19.45
N HIS A 2 20.06 -6.62 -18.18
CA HIS A 2 19.09 -7.63 -17.77
C HIS A 2 17.72 -6.99 -17.58
N GLU A 3 16.71 -7.58 -18.24
CA GLU A 3 15.30 -7.46 -17.87
C GLU A 3 15.16 -7.62 -16.36
N VAL A 4 14.80 -6.53 -15.68
CA VAL A 4 14.27 -6.65 -14.32
C VAL A 4 12.76 -6.72 -14.48
N TYR A 5 12.28 -7.89 -14.91
CA TYR A 5 10.93 -8.33 -14.59
C TYR A 5 10.80 -8.23 -13.07
N VAL A 6 10.07 -7.22 -12.58
CA VAL A 6 9.87 -7.04 -11.14
C VAL A 6 8.93 -8.15 -10.70
N PRO A 7 9.39 -9.16 -9.94
CA PRO A 7 8.51 -10.21 -9.48
C PRO A 7 7.41 -9.58 -8.64
N ILE A 8 6.16 -9.94 -8.94
CA ILE A 8 4.94 -9.43 -8.30
C ILE A 8 4.77 -10.05 -6.89
N ASP A 9 5.77 -10.80 -6.41
CA ASP A 9 5.60 -11.84 -5.39
C ASP A 9 6.10 -11.43 -4.00
N ALA A 10 5.62 -10.30 -3.49
CA ALA A 10 5.76 -10.00 -2.08
C ALA A 10 4.44 -9.47 -1.52
N PHE A 11 3.42 -10.31 -1.62
CA PHE A 11 2.22 -10.16 -0.82
C PHE A 11 2.47 -10.82 0.53
N PRO A 12 2.14 -10.18 1.65
CA PRO A 12 1.88 -10.95 2.86
C PRO A 12 0.78 -11.97 2.51
N THR A 13 1.06 -13.24 2.75
CA THR A 13 0.10 -14.31 2.48
C THR A 13 -1.18 -14.04 3.27
N PRO A 14 -2.35 -14.03 2.62
CA PRO A 14 -3.61 -13.97 3.34
C PRO A 14 -3.73 -15.14 4.31
N PHE A 15 -4.59 -14.95 5.32
CA PHE A 15 -4.96 -15.94 6.32
C PHE A 15 -5.02 -17.37 5.75
N ASP A 16 -4.26 -18.30 6.33
CA ASP A 16 -4.32 -19.71 5.98
C ASP A 16 -5.69 -20.28 6.39
N PRO A 17 -6.55 -20.71 5.44
CA PRO A 17 -7.87 -21.25 5.74
C PRO A 17 -7.82 -22.62 6.46
N SER A 18 -6.65 -23.21 6.68
CA SER A 18 -6.47 -24.52 7.34
C SER A 18 -6.68 -24.53 8.87
N LEU A 19 -6.98 -23.38 9.49
CA LEU A 19 -7.15 -23.29 10.94
C LEU A 19 -8.49 -23.91 11.38
N THR A 20 -8.45 -24.74 12.44
CA THR A 20 -9.67 -25.20 13.13
C THR A 20 -10.56 -24.01 13.54
N SER A 21 -11.87 -24.20 13.64
CA SER A 21 -12.82 -23.10 13.88
C SER A 21 -12.48 -22.24 15.11
N THR A 22 -11.97 -22.86 16.18
CA THR A 22 -11.47 -22.15 17.38
C THR A 22 -10.20 -21.36 17.08
N ARG A 23 -9.25 -21.94 16.34
CA ARG A 23 -7.99 -21.30 15.97
C ARG A 23 -8.23 -20.08 15.06
N ALA A 24 -9.18 -20.18 14.13
CA ALA A 24 -9.63 -19.07 13.29
C ALA A 24 -10.33 -17.95 14.10
N LYS A 25 -11.09 -18.29 15.15
CA LYS A 25 -11.73 -17.30 16.03
C LYS A 25 -10.70 -16.51 16.84
N THR A 26 -9.72 -17.19 17.45
CA THR A 26 -8.67 -16.50 18.23
C THR A 26 -7.80 -15.61 17.35
N TYR A 27 -7.45 -16.06 16.13
CA TYR A 27 -6.71 -15.22 15.20
C TYR A 27 -7.47 -13.93 14.88
N ARG A 28 -8.77 -14.03 14.54
CA ARG A 28 -9.63 -12.86 14.27
C ARG A 28 -9.76 -11.94 15.47
N LEU A 29 -9.88 -12.47 16.69
CA LEU A 29 -9.92 -11.66 17.92
C LEU A 29 -8.64 -10.83 18.08
N LEU A 30 -7.47 -11.47 17.96
CA LEU A 30 -6.18 -10.79 18.07
C LEU A 30 -5.98 -9.75 16.97
N LEU A 31 -6.36 -10.07 15.73
CA LEU A 31 -6.24 -9.16 14.60
C LEU A 31 -7.14 -7.92 14.78
N ALA A 32 -8.41 -8.13 15.14
CA ALA A 32 -9.35 -7.05 15.40
C ALA A 32 -8.88 -6.16 16.56
N SER A 33 -8.38 -6.76 17.65
CA SER A 33 -7.83 -6.04 18.80
C SER A 33 -6.63 -5.16 18.39
N ALA A 34 -5.74 -5.68 17.54
CA ALA A 34 -4.60 -4.91 17.04
C ALA A 34 -5.03 -3.76 16.12
N MET A 35 -6.03 -3.98 15.27
CA MET A 35 -6.59 -2.93 14.42
C MET A 35 -7.18 -1.80 15.26
N THR A 36 -7.98 -2.10 16.28
CA THR A 36 -8.53 -1.10 17.20
C THR A 36 -7.43 -0.27 17.86
N LEU A 37 -6.39 -0.93 18.39
CA LEU A 37 -5.27 -0.23 19.03
C LEU A 37 -4.52 0.68 18.04
N TYR A 38 -4.29 0.23 16.80
CA TYR A 38 -3.64 1.08 15.80
C TYR A 38 -4.50 2.28 15.40
N ASP A 39 -5.81 2.10 15.23
CA ASP A 39 -6.73 3.19 14.89
C ASP A 39 -6.82 4.24 16.02
N GLU A 40 -6.57 3.84 17.26
CA GLU A 40 -6.40 4.73 18.42
C GLU A 40 -5.00 5.38 18.50
N GLY A 41 -4.10 5.07 17.56
CA GLY A 41 -2.73 5.58 17.53
C GLY A 41 -1.75 4.86 18.46
N ALA A 42 -2.13 3.72 19.04
CA ALA A 42 -1.26 2.89 19.88
C ALA A 42 -0.55 1.81 19.05
N PHE A 43 0.73 1.57 19.31
CA PHE A 43 1.54 0.56 18.61
C PHE A 43 1.95 -0.57 19.57
N PRO A 44 1.04 -1.49 19.92
CA PRO A 44 1.29 -2.49 20.96
C PRO A 44 2.38 -3.49 20.57
N SER A 45 3.13 -3.93 21.58
CA SER A 45 3.87 -5.19 21.53
C SER A 45 2.91 -6.38 21.52
N ILE A 46 3.40 -7.56 21.13
CA ILE A 46 2.61 -8.81 21.18
C ILE A 46 2.11 -9.11 22.61
N THR A 47 2.87 -8.71 23.63
CA THR A 47 2.47 -8.88 25.03
C THR A 47 1.33 -7.95 25.43
N GLU A 48 1.38 -6.68 25.03
CA GLU A 48 0.28 -5.72 25.27
C GLU A 48 -0.97 -6.12 24.51
N LEU A 49 -0.84 -6.59 23.26
CA LEU A 49 -1.94 -7.15 22.50
C LEU A 49 -2.59 -8.34 23.22
N ALA A 50 -1.79 -9.25 23.77
CA ALA A 50 -2.30 -10.41 24.51
C ALA A 50 -3.12 -9.98 25.74
N ALA A 51 -2.63 -8.99 26.48
CA ALA A 51 -3.32 -8.45 27.64
C ALA A 51 -4.64 -7.78 27.23
N HIS A 52 -4.63 -6.97 26.18
CA HIS A 52 -5.82 -6.29 25.67
C HIS A 52 -6.88 -7.28 25.15
N ALA A 53 -6.45 -8.34 24.46
CA ALA A 53 -7.34 -9.37 23.92
C ALA A 53 -7.75 -10.44 24.95
N GLU A 54 -7.35 -10.30 26.22
CA GLU A 54 -7.59 -11.27 27.31
C GLU A 54 -7.15 -12.70 26.98
N VAL A 55 -6.03 -12.86 26.27
CA VAL A 55 -5.43 -14.16 25.98
C VAL A 55 -4.05 -14.29 26.63
N SER A 56 -3.59 -15.53 26.83
CA SER A 56 -2.23 -15.74 27.31
C SER A 56 -1.18 -15.24 26.30
N ARG A 57 -0.06 -14.72 26.80
CA ARG A 57 1.11 -14.33 25.98
C ARG A 57 1.52 -15.44 25.02
N ALA A 58 1.62 -16.68 25.52
CA ALA A 58 1.97 -17.85 24.72
C ALA A 58 0.98 -18.09 23.56
N THR A 59 -0.31 -17.77 23.75
CA THR A 59 -1.31 -17.86 22.69
C THR A 59 -1.08 -16.77 21.64
N ALA A 60 -0.85 -15.52 22.03
CA ALA A 60 -0.59 -14.42 21.10
C ALA A 60 0.67 -14.67 20.24
N TYR A 61 1.80 -15.03 20.88
CA TYR A 61 3.06 -15.33 20.17
C TYR A 61 2.94 -16.51 19.19
N ARG A 62 2.01 -17.45 19.42
CA ARG A 62 1.76 -18.56 18.49
C ARG A 62 1.11 -18.08 17.18
N TYR A 63 0.32 -17.01 17.20
CA TYR A 63 -0.29 -16.44 15.99
C TYR A 63 0.59 -15.34 15.37
N PHE A 64 1.22 -14.53 16.21
CA PHE A 64 2.04 -13.41 15.80
C PHE A 64 3.40 -13.51 16.50
N PRO A 65 4.34 -14.27 15.93
CA PRO A 65 5.65 -14.52 16.57
C PRO A 65 6.51 -13.26 16.66
N THR A 66 6.31 -12.32 15.71
CA THR A 66 7.05 -11.05 15.64
C THR A 66 6.09 -9.88 15.46
N GLN A 67 6.54 -8.67 15.84
CA GLN A 67 5.78 -7.44 15.58
C GLN A 67 5.59 -7.20 14.07
N SER A 68 6.58 -7.57 13.25
CA SER A 68 6.48 -7.54 11.79
C SER A 68 5.35 -8.43 11.27
N ALA A 69 5.19 -9.65 11.81
CA ALA A 69 4.09 -10.54 11.44
C ALA A 69 2.72 -9.96 11.80
N LEU A 70 2.57 -9.33 12.97
CA LEU A 70 1.33 -8.66 13.37
C LEU A 70 0.99 -7.50 12.43
N ILE A 71 1.93 -6.58 12.22
CA ILE A 71 1.74 -5.41 11.35
C ILE A 71 1.41 -5.85 9.92
N SER A 72 2.11 -6.86 9.41
CA SER A 72 1.84 -7.41 8.07
C SER A 72 0.43 -7.94 7.93
N ALA A 73 -0.06 -8.68 8.93
CA ALA A 73 -1.42 -9.21 8.94
C ALA A 73 -2.47 -8.09 9.02
N VAL A 74 -2.25 -7.10 9.89
CA VAL A 74 -3.18 -5.96 10.02
C VAL A 74 -3.22 -5.12 8.75
N VAL A 75 -2.08 -4.85 8.10
CA VAL A 75 -2.03 -4.15 6.81
C VAL A 75 -2.72 -4.96 5.71
N ALA A 76 -2.55 -6.28 5.69
CA ALA A 76 -3.20 -7.15 4.70
C ALA A 76 -4.73 -7.10 4.84
N GLU A 77 -5.24 -7.19 6.07
CA GLU A 77 -6.67 -7.08 6.36
C GLU A 77 -7.21 -5.69 5.99
N SER A 78 -6.52 -4.64 6.44
CA SER A 78 -6.91 -3.24 6.23
C SER A 78 -6.98 -2.84 4.75
N LEU A 79 -6.08 -3.40 3.93
CA LEU A 79 -5.98 -3.08 2.51
C LEU A 79 -6.63 -4.12 1.60
N GLY A 80 -7.22 -5.18 2.15
CA GLY A 80 -7.83 -6.28 1.39
C GLY A 80 -8.73 -5.81 0.24
N PRO A 81 -9.72 -4.94 0.50
CA PRO A 81 -10.60 -4.40 -0.55
C PRO A 81 -9.84 -3.65 -1.66
N ILE A 82 -8.78 -2.93 -1.31
CA ILE A 82 -7.95 -2.19 -2.27
C ILE A 82 -7.18 -3.16 -3.18
N LEU A 83 -6.68 -4.25 -2.61
CA LEU A 83 -5.99 -5.30 -3.37
C LEU A 83 -6.93 -5.99 -4.36
N GLU A 84 -8.22 -6.06 -4.09
CA GLU A 84 -9.19 -6.69 -4.99
C GLU A 84 -9.65 -5.77 -6.12
N TRP A 85 -9.27 -4.48 -6.10
CA TRP A 85 -9.65 -3.52 -7.13
C TRP A 85 -9.35 -4.02 -8.56
N ARG A 86 -10.26 -3.69 -9.48
CA ARG A 86 -10.17 -3.99 -10.90
C ARG A 86 -10.52 -2.74 -11.71
N PRO A 87 -9.82 -2.48 -12.82
CA PRO A 87 -10.15 -1.36 -13.70
C PRO A 87 -11.52 -1.56 -14.36
N GLN A 88 -12.21 -0.46 -14.64
CA GLN A 88 -13.56 -0.45 -15.24
C GLN A 88 -13.64 0.35 -16.56
N ASP A 89 -12.51 0.88 -17.03
CA ASP A 89 -12.41 1.70 -18.24
C ASP A 89 -11.18 1.27 -19.04
N ASP A 90 -11.03 1.74 -20.27
CA ASP A 90 -9.85 1.46 -21.13
C ASP A 90 -8.92 2.67 -21.22
N ASP A 91 -9.26 3.77 -20.55
CA ASP A 91 -8.42 4.95 -20.41
C ASP A 91 -7.57 4.91 -19.12
N ALA A 92 -6.25 5.13 -19.26
CA ALA A 92 -5.31 5.06 -18.15
C ALA A 92 -5.53 6.16 -17.11
N LEU A 93 -5.89 7.37 -17.54
CA LEU A 93 -6.19 8.46 -16.60
C LEU A 93 -7.39 8.05 -15.76
N LYS A 94 -8.51 7.70 -16.39
CA LYS A 94 -9.72 7.28 -15.66
C LYS A 94 -9.46 6.11 -14.72
N ARG A 95 -8.69 5.09 -15.12
CA ARG A 95 -8.31 3.97 -14.24
C ARG A 95 -7.57 4.44 -12.99
N ILE A 96 -6.60 5.34 -13.15
CA ILE A 96 -5.86 5.93 -12.01
C ILE A 96 -6.80 6.75 -11.13
N GLN A 97 -7.64 7.60 -11.71
CA GLN A 97 -8.57 8.42 -10.96
C GLN A 97 -9.53 7.56 -10.13
N GLN A 98 -10.07 6.49 -10.73
CA GLN A 98 -10.90 5.49 -10.05
C GLN A 98 -10.16 4.81 -8.89
N LEU A 99 -8.92 4.39 -9.12
CA LEU A 99 -8.09 3.76 -8.10
C LEU A 99 -7.85 4.70 -6.91
N LEU A 100 -7.48 5.96 -7.16
CA LEU A 100 -7.25 6.95 -6.10
C LEU A 100 -8.52 7.24 -5.31
N THR A 101 -9.64 7.51 -6.00
CA THR A 101 -10.95 7.75 -5.37
C THR A 101 -11.40 6.57 -4.52
N PHE A 102 -11.14 5.34 -4.97
CA PHE A 102 -11.49 4.13 -4.23
C PHE A 102 -10.56 3.87 -3.04
N ALA A 103 -9.26 4.07 -3.21
CA ALA A 103 -8.26 3.65 -2.23
C ALA A 103 -8.15 4.62 -1.04
N TYR A 104 -8.19 5.94 -1.27
CA TYR A 104 -7.94 6.90 -0.18
C TYR A 104 -8.89 6.80 1.01
N PRO A 105 -10.22 6.65 0.85
CA PRO A 105 -11.13 6.51 2.01
C PRO A 105 -10.81 5.27 2.85
N GLN A 106 -10.38 4.18 2.22
CA GLN A 106 -10.01 2.95 2.91
C GLN A 106 -8.65 3.11 3.62
N MET A 107 -7.70 3.79 2.98
CA MET A 107 -6.42 4.11 3.60
C MET A 107 -6.58 5.04 4.80
N GLU A 108 -7.46 6.04 4.72
CA GLU A 108 -7.74 6.93 5.85
C GLU A 108 -8.44 6.20 6.98
N ARG A 109 -9.42 5.34 6.69
CA ARG A 109 -10.08 4.51 7.71
C ARG A 109 -9.08 3.68 8.51
N HIS A 110 -8.03 3.19 7.86
CA HIS A 110 -7.01 2.33 8.47
C HIS A 110 -5.64 3.04 8.57
N GLU A 111 -5.66 4.35 8.77
CA GLU A 111 -4.46 5.18 8.77
C GLU A 111 -3.47 4.75 9.87
N GLY A 112 -3.97 4.35 11.04
CA GLY A 112 -3.18 3.83 12.15
C GLY A 112 -2.31 2.63 11.76
N ALA A 113 -2.92 1.64 11.09
CA ALA A 113 -2.20 0.47 10.59
C ALA A 113 -1.11 0.84 9.57
N LEU A 114 -1.39 1.82 8.70
CA LEU A 114 -0.44 2.29 7.70
C LEU A 114 0.73 3.07 8.32
N ARG A 115 0.46 3.85 9.36
CA ARG A 115 1.50 4.52 10.17
C ARG A 115 2.34 3.50 10.94
N ALA A 116 1.76 2.43 11.48
CA ALA A 116 2.50 1.32 12.12
C ALA A 116 3.49 0.68 11.14
N ALA A 117 3.03 0.40 9.92
CA ALA A 117 3.84 -0.16 8.85
C ALA A 117 5.00 0.76 8.44
N LEU A 118 4.75 2.07 8.38
CA LEU A 118 5.79 3.06 8.11
C LEU A 118 6.81 3.13 9.25
N GLN A 119 6.36 3.18 10.50
CA GLN A 119 7.23 3.19 11.67
C GLN A 119 8.15 1.96 11.69
N LEU A 120 7.61 0.76 11.45
CA LEU A 120 8.39 -0.47 11.32
C LEU A 120 9.42 -0.36 10.19
N SER A 121 9.05 0.19 9.04
CA SER A 121 9.97 0.41 7.92
C SER A 121 11.13 1.33 8.30
N LEU A 122 10.88 2.40 9.06
CA LEU A 122 11.90 3.33 9.53
C LEU A 122 12.82 2.69 10.56
N GLN A 123 12.27 1.90 11.48
CA GLN A 123 13.04 1.13 12.47
C GLN A 123 13.95 0.09 11.81
N GLN A 124 13.44 -0.65 10.81
CA GLN A 124 14.23 -1.63 10.06
C GLN A 124 15.41 -0.98 9.31
N TRP A 125 15.19 0.21 8.76
CA TRP A 125 16.27 1.00 8.14
C TRP A 125 17.32 1.41 9.18
N ALA A 126 16.90 1.93 10.34
CA ALA A 126 17.81 2.39 11.38
C ALA A 126 18.65 1.27 12.02
N HIS A 127 18.08 0.07 12.18
CA HIS A 127 18.70 -1.02 12.95
C HIS A 127 19.40 -2.09 12.10
N ALA A 128 19.47 -1.93 10.78
CA ALA A 128 20.16 -2.80 9.81
C ALA A 128 20.18 -4.28 10.22
N THR A 129 19.03 -4.82 10.61
CA THR A 129 18.98 -6.14 11.25
C THR A 129 19.00 -7.23 10.18
N PRO A 130 19.93 -8.20 10.24
CA PRO A 130 19.84 -9.41 9.43
C PRO A 130 18.61 -10.23 9.88
N GLY A 131 17.57 -10.37 9.04
CA GLY A 131 16.35 -11.09 9.42
C GLY A 131 15.09 -10.71 8.62
N GLU A 132 13.91 -11.09 9.14
CA GLU A 132 12.56 -10.83 8.59
C GLU A 132 12.39 -9.34 8.20
N LYS A 133 12.49 -9.04 6.91
CA LYS A 133 12.21 -7.71 6.37
C LYS A 133 10.72 -7.58 6.13
N PHE A 134 10.14 -6.50 6.64
CA PHE A 134 8.79 -6.12 6.26
C PHE A 134 8.87 -5.63 4.80
N VAL A 135 8.25 -6.36 3.88
CA VAL A 135 8.30 -6.01 2.46
C VAL A 135 7.09 -5.18 2.09
N ARG A 136 7.34 -3.98 1.56
CA ARG A 136 6.31 -3.13 0.98
C ARG A 136 6.20 -3.43 -0.52
N GLY A 137 5.00 -3.70 -1.01
CA GLY A 137 4.83 -4.11 -2.42
C GLY A 137 3.43 -3.97 -2.99
N ASN A 138 2.40 -3.87 -2.15
CA ASN A 138 0.98 -3.89 -2.53
C ASN A 138 0.60 -2.93 -3.68
N ARG A 139 1.29 -1.78 -3.78
CA ARG A 139 1.02 -0.76 -4.82
C ARG A 139 1.50 -1.13 -6.22
N LYS A 140 2.56 -1.95 -6.37
CA LYS A 140 3.18 -2.24 -7.67
C LYS A 140 2.19 -2.86 -8.66
N ARG A 141 1.46 -3.89 -8.23
CA ARG A 141 0.48 -4.58 -9.08
C ARG A 141 -0.68 -3.67 -9.47
N LEU A 142 -1.24 -2.95 -8.50
CA LEU A 142 -2.40 -2.07 -8.74
C LEU A 142 -2.06 -0.94 -9.71
N LEU A 143 -0.90 -0.32 -9.54
CA LEU A 143 -0.42 0.71 -10.45
C LEU A 143 -0.13 0.14 -11.85
N ALA A 144 0.50 -1.04 -11.94
CA ALA A 144 0.72 -1.71 -13.22
C ALA A 144 -0.61 -1.99 -13.97
N LEU A 145 -1.66 -2.43 -13.27
CA LEU A 145 -3.00 -2.61 -13.84
C LEU A 145 -3.63 -1.29 -14.29
N ALA A 146 -3.47 -0.24 -13.49
CA ALA A 146 -4.05 1.06 -13.80
C ALA A 146 -3.41 1.71 -15.03
N VAL A 147 -2.08 1.58 -15.21
CA VAL A 147 -1.35 2.14 -16.35
C VAL A 147 -1.27 1.21 -17.56
N GLU A 148 -1.82 0.00 -17.49
CA GLU A 148 -1.79 -0.98 -18.57
C GLU A 148 -2.21 -0.43 -19.94
N PRO A 149 -3.22 0.47 -20.09
CA PRO A 149 -3.58 1.03 -21.38
C PRO A 149 -2.50 1.92 -22.05
N LEU A 150 -1.41 2.24 -21.35
CA LEU A 150 -0.25 2.96 -21.86
C LEU A 150 0.83 2.04 -22.45
N GLN A 151 0.72 0.73 -22.24
CA GLN A 151 1.64 -0.24 -22.83
C GLN A 151 1.58 -0.15 -24.36
N GLY A 152 2.75 -0.08 -25.00
CA GLY A 152 2.87 0.15 -26.44
C GLY A 152 2.59 1.58 -26.91
N LYS A 153 2.03 2.46 -26.07
CA LYS A 153 1.87 3.89 -26.36
C LYS A 153 3.06 4.72 -25.89
N LEU A 154 3.69 4.31 -24.79
CA LEU A 154 4.88 4.93 -24.21
C LEU A 154 6.10 4.01 -24.32
N PRO A 155 7.33 4.57 -24.45
CA PRO A 155 8.56 3.81 -24.25
C PRO A 155 8.62 3.17 -22.85
N PRO A 156 9.27 2.00 -22.68
CA PRO A 156 9.32 1.29 -21.39
C PRO A 156 9.82 2.15 -20.21
N ASP A 157 10.89 2.92 -20.40
CA ASP A 157 11.46 3.79 -19.36
C ASP A 157 10.50 4.92 -18.96
N SER A 158 9.73 5.44 -19.93
CA SER A 158 8.71 6.47 -19.68
C SER A 158 7.54 5.89 -18.89
N LEU A 159 7.07 4.69 -19.27
CA LEU A 159 6.02 3.99 -18.53
C LEU A 159 6.46 3.68 -17.08
N GLN A 160 7.72 3.26 -16.89
CA GLN A 160 8.26 3.02 -15.56
C GLN A 160 8.33 4.31 -14.73
N ARG A 161 8.73 5.43 -15.33
CA ARG A 161 8.71 6.75 -14.68
C ARG A 161 7.30 7.14 -14.23
N VAL A 162 6.29 6.89 -15.07
CA VAL A 162 4.87 7.12 -14.72
C VAL A 162 4.46 6.28 -13.51
N ILE A 163 4.81 4.99 -13.48
CA ILE A 163 4.51 4.10 -12.33
C ILE A 163 5.21 4.62 -11.05
N HIS A 164 6.47 5.06 -11.14
CA HIS A 164 7.18 5.62 -9.99
C HIS A 164 6.53 6.91 -9.47
N ALA A 165 6.13 7.82 -10.36
CA ALA A 165 5.44 9.05 -9.99
C ALA A 165 4.10 8.76 -9.31
N PHE A 166 3.32 7.82 -9.86
CA PHE A 166 2.08 7.39 -9.23
C PHE A 166 2.28 6.68 -7.89
N SER A 167 3.37 5.93 -7.74
CA SER A 167 3.71 5.27 -6.48
C SER A 167 3.93 6.24 -5.33
N LEU A 168 4.33 7.48 -5.61
CA LEU A 168 4.47 8.53 -4.61
C LEU A 168 3.11 9.05 -4.15
N ILE A 169 2.20 9.35 -5.08
CA ILE A 169 0.90 9.94 -4.74
C ILE A 169 -0.12 8.90 -4.26
N TYR A 170 -0.11 7.67 -4.78
CA TYR A 170 -1.00 6.59 -4.32
C TYR A 170 -0.72 6.13 -2.88
N GLY A 171 0.51 6.32 -2.39
CA GLY A 171 0.92 5.81 -1.09
C GLY A 171 0.31 6.55 0.10
N SER A 172 0.28 5.88 1.26
CA SER A 172 -0.12 6.50 2.54
C SER A 172 0.79 7.65 2.98
N GLU A 173 1.96 7.79 2.34
CA GLU A 173 2.88 8.91 2.54
C GLU A 173 2.24 10.27 2.21
N VAL A 174 1.22 10.29 1.34
CA VAL A 174 0.46 11.52 1.03
C VAL A 174 -0.16 12.12 2.29
N PHE A 175 -0.61 11.31 3.25
CA PHE A 175 -1.20 11.80 4.50
C PHE A 175 -0.17 12.50 5.38
N LEU A 176 1.07 12.00 5.43
CA LEU A 176 2.13 12.64 6.20
C LEU A 176 2.46 14.05 5.71
N VAL A 177 2.28 14.30 4.42
CA VAL A 177 2.55 15.62 3.85
C VAL A 177 1.28 16.46 3.90
N LEU A 178 0.22 16.02 3.24
CA LEU A 178 -0.97 16.84 3.02
C LEU A 178 -1.83 16.97 4.29
N LYS A 179 -1.91 15.93 5.13
CA LYS A 179 -2.66 15.98 6.38
C LYS A 179 -1.81 16.58 7.51
N ASP A 180 -0.63 16.03 7.77
CA ASP A 180 0.15 16.41 8.97
C ASP A 180 0.85 17.78 8.83
N ILE A 181 1.35 18.12 7.63
CA ILE A 181 2.07 19.41 7.41
C ILE A 181 1.10 20.49 6.98
N TRP A 182 0.19 20.19 6.04
CA TRP A 182 -0.69 21.18 5.43
C TRP A 182 -2.10 21.23 6.04
N GLY A 183 -2.48 20.27 6.89
CA GLY A 183 -3.80 20.26 7.55
C GLY A 183 -4.97 20.00 6.60
N LEU A 184 -4.74 19.33 5.46
CA LEU A 184 -5.80 19.03 4.50
C LEU A 184 -6.63 17.84 4.95
N GLU A 185 -7.95 17.96 4.74
CA GLU A 185 -8.91 16.88 4.87
C GLU A 185 -8.95 16.01 3.60
N LEU A 186 -9.52 14.81 3.70
CA LEU A 186 -9.54 13.80 2.63
C LEU A 186 -9.98 14.34 1.27
N GLU A 187 -11.03 15.17 1.22
CA GLU A 187 -11.56 15.74 -0.03
C GLU A 187 -10.51 16.62 -0.73
N SER A 188 -9.81 17.48 0.01
CA SER A 188 -8.75 18.33 -0.54
C SER A 188 -7.51 17.51 -0.93
N ILE A 189 -7.20 16.44 -0.18
CA ILE A 189 -6.15 15.48 -0.54
C ILE A 189 -6.48 14.81 -1.88
N GLN A 190 -7.72 14.36 -2.06
CA GLN A 190 -8.18 13.78 -3.32
C GLN A 190 -8.12 14.79 -4.45
N ASP A 191 -8.57 16.03 -4.25
CA ASP A 191 -8.51 17.05 -5.31
C ASP A 191 -7.09 17.30 -5.82
N VAL A 192 -6.14 17.54 -4.90
CA VAL A 192 -4.73 17.77 -5.25
C VAL A 192 -4.13 16.56 -5.96
N THR A 193 -4.36 15.35 -5.46
CA THR A 193 -3.76 14.13 -6.03
C THR A 193 -4.37 13.76 -7.38
N GLN A 194 -5.66 14.05 -7.59
CA GLN A 194 -6.33 13.95 -8.90
C GLN A 194 -5.78 14.96 -9.91
N TRP A 195 -5.47 16.19 -9.46
CA TRP A 195 -4.79 17.18 -10.28
C TRP A 195 -3.37 16.72 -10.65
N MET A 196 -2.59 16.20 -9.68
CA MET A 196 -1.25 15.64 -9.93
C MET A 196 -1.29 14.47 -10.92
N ALA A 197 -2.29 13.60 -10.82
CA ALA A 197 -2.44 12.46 -11.73
C ALA A 197 -2.61 12.89 -13.19
N LYS A 198 -3.42 13.93 -13.43
CA LYS A 198 -3.58 14.54 -14.76
C LYS A 198 -2.26 15.11 -15.28
N ALA A 199 -1.51 15.81 -14.41
CA ALA A 199 -0.23 16.42 -14.78
C ALA A 199 0.83 15.36 -15.15
N ILE A 200 0.94 14.28 -14.37
CA ILE A 200 1.88 13.18 -14.62
C ILE A 200 1.65 12.57 -16.00
N LEU A 201 0.39 12.26 -16.34
CA LEU A 201 0.06 11.63 -17.62
C LEU A 201 0.25 12.59 -18.80
N ARG A 202 -0.19 13.84 -18.65
CA ARG A 202 0.02 14.86 -19.68
C ARG A 202 1.51 15.03 -20.00
N GLN A 203 2.37 15.09 -18.98
CA GLN A 203 3.81 15.20 -19.19
C GLN A 203 4.37 13.98 -19.93
N ALA A 204 3.95 12.77 -19.57
CA ALA A 204 4.42 11.55 -20.22
C ALA A 204 4.02 11.48 -21.71
N GLU A 205 2.82 11.93 -22.06
CA GLU A 205 2.34 12.00 -23.44
C GLU A 205 3.08 13.07 -24.26
N GLU A 206 3.37 14.22 -23.65
CA GLU A 206 4.15 15.30 -24.25
C GLU A 206 5.58 14.82 -24.56
N ASP A 207 6.25 14.20 -23.59
CA ASP A 207 7.59 13.63 -23.75
C ASP A 207 7.63 12.60 -24.89
N ALA A 208 6.64 11.69 -24.95
CA ALA A 208 6.55 10.69 -26.00
C ALA A 208 6.33 11.29 -27.39
N THR A 209 5.57 12.38 -27.48
CA THR A 209 5.32 13.09 -28.73
C THR A 209 6.57 13.82 -29.22
N ASN A 210 7.31 14.47 -28.31
CA ASN A 210 8.54 15.18 -28.65
C ASN A 210 9.65 14.21 -29.09
N CYS A 211 9.78 13.06 -28.44
CA CYS A 211 10.74 12.04 -28.83
C CYS A 211 10.50 11.51 -30.26
N LYS A 212 9.24 11.31 -30.65
CA LYS A 212 8.87 10.89 -32.02
C LYS A 212 9.23 11.94 -33.08
N LYS A 213 9.07 13.23 -32.76
CA LYS A 213 9.43 14.33 -33.68
C LYS A 213 10.93 14.40 -33.91
N THR A 214 11.75 14.22 -32.86
CA THR A 214 13.22 14.25 -32.98
C THR A 214 13.78 13.05 -33.74
N SER A 215 13.12 11.89 -33.72
CA SER A 215 13.55 10.72 -34.50
C SER A 215 13.15 10.76 -35.98
N ALA A 216 12.28 11.68 -36.38
CA ALA A 216 11.73 11.76 -37.74
C ALA A 216 12.35 12.89 -38.59
N GLY A 217 13.24 13.71 -38.03
CA GLY A 217 14.00 14.76 -38.72
C GLY A 217 15.48 14.45 -38.72
#